data_AF-A0A162D515-F1
#
_entry.id   AF-A0A162D515-F1
#
_cell.length_a   1.000
_cell.length_b   1.000
_cell.length_c   1.000
_cell.angle_alpha   90.00
_cell.angle_beta   90.00
_cell.angle_gamma   90.00
#
_symmetry.space_group_name_H-M   'P 1'
#
loop_
_entity.id
_entity.type
_entity.pdbx_description
1 polymer ?
#
loop_
_entity_poly.entity_id
_entity_poly.type
_entity_poly.pdbx_seq_one_letter_code
_entity_poly.pdbx_strand_id
1 'polypeptide(L)'
;MEDLIQKAKEGDELAFRQIVQEHRAYVIAAIMPIIKNPKDAEELAQDVFVRVFYALPQYEARGFKTWITRIAVNMAIDERRKRMRRKEEELGDWEGSTSSSDIEEHLMKKETKRLVHEKIGTVPINYRKVLIAFYIEEKSYQEIAKEQQVEVKTIETKLYRARKWVKERWKEEEFR
;
A
#
# COMPACT_ATOMS: atom_id res chain seq x y z
N MET A 1 -17.53 -20.72 0.55
CA MET A 1 -17.00 -19.35 0.36
C MET A 1 -17.62 -18.65 -0.83
N GLU A 2 -17.57 -19.22 -2.04
CA GLU A 2 -18.21 -18.62 -3.23
C GLU A 2 -19.73 -18.42 -3.06
N ASP A 3 -20.44 -19.40 -2.47
CA ASP A 3 -21.86 -19.28 -2.13
C ASP A 3 -22.15 -18.11 -1.16
N LEU A 4 -21.30 -17.92 -0.14
CA LEU A 4 -21.43 -16.79 0.80
C LEU A 4 -21.22 -15.45 0.10
N ILE A 5 -20.23 -15.38 -0.80
CA ILE A 5 -19.96 -14.18 -1.59
C ILE A 5 -21.15 -13.86 -2.50
N GLN A 6 -21.77 -14.87 -3.12
CA GLN A 6 -22.93 -14.66 -3.98
C GLN A 6 -24.14 -14.15 -3.18
N LYS A 7 -24.47 -14.78 -2.05
CA LYS A 7 -25.54 -14.31 -1.15
C LYS A 7 -25.29 -12.89 -0.63
N ALA A 8 -24.05 -12.59 -0.24
CA ALA A 8 -23.67 -11.27 0.23
C ALA A 8 -23.79 -10.20 -0.88
N LYS A 9 -23.53 -10.54 -2.15
CA LYS A 9 -23.79 -9.64 -3.29
C LYS A 9 -25.28 -9.38 -3.50
N GLU A 10 -26.14 -10.34 -3.16
CA GLU A 10 -27.60 -10.23 -3.25
C GLU A 10 -28.22 -9.50 -2.04
N GLY A 11 -27.41 -9.06 -1.08
CA GLY A 11 -27.84 -8.28 0.08
C GLY A 11 -27.99 -9.08 1.37
N ASP A 12 -27.56 -10.35 1.41
CA ASP A 12 -27.58 -11.15 2.63
C ASP A 12 -26.51 -10.67 3.63
N GLU A 13 -26.97 -9.95 4.67
CA GLU A 13 -26.12 -9.43 5.74
C GLU A 13 -25.48 -10.55 6.60
N LEU A 14 -26.16 -11.69 6.75
CA LEU A 14 -25.62 -12.82 7.52
C LEU A 14 -24.46 -13.47 6.76
N ALA A 15 -24.62 -13.62 5.43
CA ALA A 15 -23.55 -14.09 4.57
C ALA A 15 -22.34 -13.15 4.62
N PHE A 16 -22.56 -11.83 4.60
CA PHE A 16 -21.47 -10.85 4.73
C PHE A 16 -20.78 -10.94 6.10
N ARG A 17 -21.55 -11.09 7.19
CA ARG A 17 -21.00 -11.25 8.54
C ARG A 17 -20.07 -12.47 8.64
N GLN A 18 -20.43 -13.58 8.02
CA GLN A 18 -19.58 -14.78 7.97
C GLN A 18 -18.28 -14.53 7.19
N ILE A 19 -18.35 -13.81 6.07
CA ILE A 19 -17.16 -13.39 5.31
C ILE A 19 -16.21 -12.58 6.19
N VAL A 20 -16.75 -11.61 6.96
CA VAL A 20 -15.98 -10.78 7.89
C VAL A 20 -15.29 -11.64 8.95
N GLN A 21 -16.03 -12.53 9.61
CA GLN A 21 -15.49 -13.40 10.66
C GLN A 21 -14.33 -14.26 10.15
N GLU A 22 -14.46 -14.82 8.95
CA GLU A 22 -13.44 -15.71 8.37
C GLU A 22 -12.18 -14.96 7.91
N HIS A 23 -12.31 -13.70 7.52
CA HIS A 23 -11.19 -12.92 6.96
C HIS A 23 -10.59 -11.89 7.91
N ARG A 24 -11.21 -11.62 9.08
CA ARG A 24 -10.76 -10.56 10.01
C ARG A 24 -9.30 -10.71 10.41
N ALA A 25 -8.92 -11.88 10.92
CA ALA A 25 -7.55 -12.12 11.38
C ALA A 25 -6.52 -11.96 10.24
N TYR A 26 -6.90 -12.40 9.04
CA TYR A 26 -6.07 -12.30 7.84
C TYR A 26 -5.90 -10.85 7.36
N VAL A 27 -6.98 -10.06 7.38
CA VAL A 27 -6.93 -8.62 7.06
C VAL A 27 -6.06 -7.87 8.05
N ILE A 28 -6.23 -8.11 9.35
CA ILE A 28 -5.39 -7.50 10.39
C ILE A 28 -3.92 -7.89 10.18
N ALA A 29 -3.62 -9.17 9.94
CA ALA A 29 -2.25 -9.62 9.68
C ALA A 29 -1.62 -8.94 8.45
N ALA A 30 -2.41 -8.60 7.42
CA ALA A 30 -1.93 -7.85 6.25
C ALA A 30 -1.67 -6.36 6.55
N ILE A 31 -2.40 -5.76 7.49
CA ILE A 31 -2.28 -4.35 7.89
C ILE A 31 -1.13 -4.14 8.88
N MET A 32 -0.94 -5.08 9.80
CA MET A 32 0.00 -4.97 10.93
C MET A 32 1.43 -4.56 10.56
N PRO A 33 2.07 -5.12 9.51
CA PRO A 33 3.44 -4.73 9.12
C PRO A 33 3.58 -3.26 8.70
N ILE A 34 2.47 -2.63 8.27
CA ILE A 34 2.43 -1.26 7.75
C ILE A 34 2.13 -0.28 8.88
N ILE A 35 1.08 -0.55 9.66
CA ILE A 35 0.61 0.35 10.73
C ILE A 35 1.42 0.21 12.02
N LYS A 36 1.97 -0.97 12.30
CA LYS A 36 2.79 -1.28 13.48
C LYS A 36 2.13 -0.93 14.84
N ASN A 37 0.80 -0.85 14.88
CA ASN A 37 0.02 -0.67 16.10
C ASN A 37 -1.22 -1.58 16.06
N PRO A 38 -1.43 -2.46 17.06
CA PRO A 38 -2.56 -3.39 17.07
C PRO A 38 -3.94 -2.73 17.06
N LYS A 39 -4.16 -1.70 17.88
CA LYS A 39 -5.48 -1.03 17.99
C LYS A 39 -5.85 -0.35 16.68
N ASP A 40 -4.89 0.36 16.11
CA ASP A 40 -5.06 1.05 14.83
C ASP A 40 -5.30 0.06 13.67
N ALA A 41 -4.63 -1.10 13.70
CA ALA A 41 -4.85 -2.13 12.69
C ALA A 41 -6.25 -2.75 12.81
N GLU A 42 -6.78 -2.91 14.03
CA GLU A 42 -8.16 -3.37 14.24
C GLU A 42 -9.20 -2.34 13.81
N GLU A 43 -8.97 -1.05 14.06
CA GLU A 43 -9.82 0.04 13.61
C GLU A 43 -9.84 0.11 12.07
N LEU A 44 -8.66 0.14 11.44
CA LEU A 44 -8.56 0.17 9.99
C LEU A 44 -9.14 -1.09 9.33
N ALA A 45 -9.04 -2.25 9.97
CA ALA A 45 -9.66 -3.48 9.46
C ALA A 45 -11.19 -3.35 9.35
N GLN A 46 -11.84 -2.60 10.24
CA GLN A 46 -13.28 -2.34 10.16
C GLN A 46 -13.59 -1.52 8.90
N ASP A 47 -12.85 -0.44 8.66
CA ASP A 47 -13.00 0.39 7.46
C ASP A 47 -12.74 -0.41 6.17
N VAL A 48 -11.79 -1.35 6.20
CA VAL A 48 -11.56 -2.27 5.09
C VAL A 48 -12.79 -3.11 4.79
N PHE A 49 -13.47 -3.65 5.81
CA PHE A 49 -14.69 -4.42 5.57
C PHE A 49 -15.86 -3.55 5.09
N VAL A 50 -15.97 -2.31 5.55
CA VAL A 50 -16.93 -1.34 4.97
C VAL A 50 -16.62 -1.12 3.48
N ARG A 51 -15.35 -0.92 3.12
CA ARG A 51 -14.94 -0.76 1.71
C ARG A 51 -15.20 -2.02 0.88
N VAL A 52 -14.98 -3.19 1.46
CA VAL A 52 -15.25 -4.48 0.84
C VAL A 52 -16.74 -4.64 0.58
N PHE A 53 -17.61 -4.29 1.52
CA PHE A 53 -19.07 -4.36 1.35
C PHE A 53 -19.53 -3.61 0.08
N TYR A 54 -19.10 -2.36 -0.07
CA TYR A 54 -19.46 -1.55 -1.25
C TYR A 54 -18.79 -2.02 -2.54
N ALA A 55 -17.62 -2.65 -2.48
CA ALA A 55 -16.90 -3.13 -3.65
C ALA A 55 -17.31 -4.56 -4.06
N LEU A 56 -17.98 -5.31 -3.18
CA LEU A 56 -18.31 -6.72 -3.35
C LEU A 56 -19.14 -7.01 -4.61
N PRO A 57 -20.13 -6.17 -5.02
CA PRO A 57 -20.89 -6.40 -6.26
C PRO A 57 -20.01 -6.51 -7.51
N GLN A 58 -18.86 -5.83 -7.53
CA GLN A 58 -17.93 -5.80 -8.67
C GLN A 58 -16.88 -6.92 -8.64
N TYR A 59 -16.89 -7.79 -7.63
CA TYR A 59 -15.92 -8.87 -7.51
C TYR A 59 -16.18 -10.00 -8.52
N GLU A 60 -15.16 -10.44 -9.26
CA GLU A 60 -15.29 -11.42 -10.36
C GLU A 60 -14.70 -12.81 -10.05
N ALA A 61 -14.78 -13.30 -8.81
CA ALA A 61 -14.39 -14.67 -8.43
C ALA A 61 -12.91 -15.08 -8.72
N ARG A 62 -11.97 -14.14 -8.82
CA ARG A 62 -10.55 -14.41 -9.15
C ARG A 62 -9.64 -14.64 -7.93
N GLY A 63 -10.20 -15.06 -6.80
CA GLY A 63 -9.48 -15.24 -5.52
C GLY A 63 -9.79 -14.14 -4.50
N PHE A 64 -10.72 -14.43 -3.58
CA PHE A 64 -11.27 -13.44 -2.65
C PHE A 64 -10.22 -12.95 -1.65
N LYS A 65 -9.39 -13.85 -1.10
CA LYS A 65 -8.29 -13.52 -0.19
C LYS A 65 -7.30 -12.52 -0.80
N THR A 66 -6.89 -12.74 -2.04
CA THR A 66 -5.98 -11.81 -2.74
C THR A 66 -6.64 -10.46 -2.99
N TRP A 67 -7.92 -10.46 -3.36
CA TRP A 67 -8.69 -9.25 -3.61
C TRP A 67 -8.87 -8.40 -2.33
N ILE A 68 -9.25 -9.01 -1.20
CA ILE A 68 -9.40 -8.29 0.07
C ILE A 68 -8.05 -7.81 0.63
N THR A 69 -6.98 -8.59 0.47
CA THR A 69 -5.62 -8.14 0.84
C THR A 69 -5.22 -6.87 0.09
N ARG A 70 -5.54 -6.78 -1.20
CA ARG A 70 -5.20 -5.59 -1.99
C ARG A 70 -5.92 -4.35 -1.49
N ILE A 71 -7.19 -4.48 -1.09
CA ILE A 71 -7.96 -3.38 -0.47
C ILE A 71 -7.31 -3.00 0.87
N ALA A 72 -7.04 -3.98 1.73
CA ALA A 72 -6.45 -3.77 3.06
C ALA A 72 -5.09 -3.08 3.02
N VAL A 73 -4.17 -3.56 2.17
CA VAL A 73 -2.82 -3.01 2.03
C VAL A 73 -2.86 -1.59 1.50
N ASN A 74 -3.70 -1.30 0.50
CA ASN A 74 -3.85 0.06 -0.03
C ASN A 74 -4.33 1.03 1.06
N MET A 75 -5.35 0.64 1.82
CA MET A 75 -5.87 1.48 2.92
C MET A 75 -4.85 1.67 4.04
N ALA A 76 -4.06 0.64 4.37
CA ALA A 76 -3.01 0.74 5.38
C ALA A 76 -1.86 1.66 4.97
N ILE A 77 -1.48 1.62 3.69
CA ILE A 77 -0.49 2.52 3.12
C ILE A 77 -1.01 3.97 3.18
N ASP A 78 -2.25 4.21 2.76
CA ASP A 78 -2.84 5.57 2.76
C ASP A 78 -2.99 6.14 4.17
N GLU A 79 -3.41 5.32 5.14
CA GLU A 79 -3.51 5.72 6.55
C GLU A 79 -2.14 6.01 7.15
N ARG A 80 -1.12 5.20 6.86
CA ARG A 80 0.25 5.47 7.30
C ARG A 80 0.77 6.80 6.78
N ARG A 81 0.53 7.12 5.51
CA ARG A 81 0.94 8.42 4.92
C ARG A 81 0.23 9.58 5.57
N LYS A 82 -1.08 9.45 5.81
CA LYS A 82 -1.88 10.48 6.49
C LYS A 82 -1.34 10.77 7.89
N ARG A 83 -0.94 9.72 8.63
CA ARG A 83 -0.32 9.86 9.96
C ARG A 83 1.07 10.51 9.90
N MET A 84 1.89 10.16 8.92
CA MET A 84 3.20 10.80 8.74
C MET A 84 3.04 12.29 8.43
N ARG A 85 2.11 12.67 7.55
CA ARG A 85 1.81 14.09 7.27
C ARG A 85 1.32 14.84 8.51
N ARG A 86 0.40 14.25 9.29
CA ARG A 86 -0.02 14.86 10.57
C ARG A 86 1.14 15.02 11.54
N LYS A 87 2.01 14.02 11.63
CA LYS A 87 3.18 14.08 12.49
C LYS A 87 4.16 15.16 12.01
N GLU A 88 4.34 15.36 10.71
CA GLU A 88 5.14 16.45 10.14
C GLU A 88 4.53 17.83 10.41
N GLU A 89 3.20 17.94 10.34
CA GLU A 89 2.46 19.16 10.71
C GLU A 89 2.56 19.46 12.22
N GLU A 90 2.56 18.43 13.07
CA GLU A 90 2.69 18.52 14.54
C GLU A 90 4.15 18.74 15.00
N LEU A 91 5.14 18.15 14.30
CA LEU A 91 6.57 18.33 14.54
C LEU A 91 7.10 19.70 14.09
N GLY A 92 6.28 20.51 13.41
CA GLY A 92 6.56 21.94 13.21
C GLY A 92 6.67 22.73 14.52
N ASP A 93 6.32 22.13 15.67
CA ASP A 93 6.27 22.81 16.97
C ASP A 93 6.90 22.03 18.15
N TRP A 94 7.57 20.87 17.94
CA TRP A 94 8.24 20.16 19.06
C TRP A 94 9.41 19.25 18.63
N GLU A 95 10.64 19.61 19.00
CA GLU A 95 11.79 18.71 18.98
C GLU A 95 11.74 17.72 20.16
N GLY A 96 11.91 16.42 19.88
CA GLY A 96 12.45 15.49 20.89
C GLY A 96 11.80 14.11 20.96
N SER A 97 12.47 13.12 20.37
CA SER A 97 12.72 11.76 20.89
C SER A 97 12.81 10.77 19.73
N THR A 98 14.05 10.42 19.35
CA THR A 98 14.34 9.30 18.45
C THR A 98 15.07 8.25 19.27
N SER A 99 14.58 7.00 19.21
CA SER A 99 15.19 5.87 19.91
C SER A 99 16.45 5.41 19.16
N SER A 100 17.43 4.86 19.88
CA SER A 100 18.71 4.41 19.32
C SER A 100 18.58 3.30 18.26
N SER A 101 17.49 2.52 18.25
CA SER A 101 17.23 1.51 17.22
C SER A 101 16.85 2.12 15.86
N ASP A 102 16.28 3.33 15.86
CA ASP A 102 15.86 4.03 14.64
C ASP A 102 17.06 4.57 13.85
N ILE A 103 18.21 4.77 14.51
CA ILE A 103 19.41 5.41 13.95
C ILE A 103 20.20 4.42 13.08
N GLU A 104 20.42 3.19 13.55
CA GLU A 104 21.08 2.14 12.76
C GLU A 104 20.25 1.72 11.54
N GLU A 105 18.93 1.59 11.71
CA GLU A 105 18.02 1.31 10.60
C GLU A 105 17.95 2.49 9.62
N HIS A 106 18.04 3.74 10.11
CA HIS A 106 18.14 4.93 9.25
C HIS A 106 19.45 4.99 8.47
N LEU A 107 20.57 4.64 9.07
CA LEU A 107 21.89 4.67 8.43
C LEU A 107 22.00 3.63 7.32
N MET A 108 21.56 2.38 7.58
CA MET A 108 21.50 1.35 6.52
C MET A 108 20.51 1.71 5.41
N LYS A 109 19.37 2.33 5.76
CA LYS A 109 18.43 2.87 4.76
C LYS A 109 19.01 4.03 3.97
N LYS A 110 19.92 4.84 4.52
CA LYS A 110 20.50 6.01 3.85
C LYS A 110 21.50 5.59 2.76
N GLU A 111 22.33 4.59 3.03
CA GLU A 111 23.27 4.03 2.04
C GLU A 111 22.51 3.34 0.90
N THR A 112 21.51 2.52 1.25
CA THR A 112 20.63 1.85 0.27
C THR A 112 19.81 2.87 -0.53
N LYS A 113 19.25 3.91 0.12
CA LYS A 113 18.52 4.99 -0.56
C LYS A 113 19.40 5.76 -1.53
N ARG A 114 20.67 6.01 -1.19
CA ARG A 114 21.62 6.70 -2.07
C ARG A 114 21.90 5.87 -3.33
N LEU A 115 22.17 4.58 -3.17
CA LEU A 115 22.39 3.66 -4.28
C LEU A 115 21.16 3.54 -5.20
N VAL A 116 19.97 3.48 -4.59
CA VAL A 116 18.69 3.50 -5.31
C VAL A 116 18.50 4.84 -6.04
N HIS A 117 18.83 5.98 -5.45
CA HIS A 117 18.76 7.30 -6.09
C HIS A 117 19.69 7.42 -7.30
N GLU A 118 20.91 6.89 -7.20
CA GLU A 118 21.87 6.92 -8.30
C GLU A 118 21.40 6.03 -9.45
N LYS A 119 20.98 4.80 -9.15
CA LYS A 119 20.47 3.86 -10.15
C LYS A 119 19.14 4.32 -10.75
N ILE A 120 18.23 4.93 -10.00
CA ILE A 120 16.95 5.46 -10.55
C ILE A 120 17.18 6.56 -11.60
N GLY A 121 18.32 7.27 -11.53
CA GLY A 121 18.80 8.19 -12.54
C GLY A 121 19.06 7.56 -13.91
N THR A 122 19.28 6.24 -13.97
CA THR A 122 19.47 5.48 -15.23
C THR A 122 18.15 5.05 -15.87
N VAL A 123 17.04 5.09 -15.11
CA VAL A 123 15.71 4.71 -15.59
C VAL A 123 15.17 5.80 -16.53
N PRO A 124 14.55 5.45 -17.67
CA PRO A 124 13.87 6.40 -18.55
C PRO A 124 12.91 7.32 -17.78
N ILE A 125 12.91 8.61 -18.14
CA ILE A 125 12.27 9.67 -17.35
C ILE A 125 10.76 9.43 -17.13
N ASN A 126 10.09 8.81 -18.09
CA ASN A 126 8.68 8.44 -18.04
C ASN A 126 8.37 7.33 -17.01
N TYR A 127 9.32 6.47 -16.70
CA TYR A 127 9.21 5.42 -15.69
C TYR A 127 9.73 5.88 -14.33
N ARG A 128 10.83 6.64 -14.34
CA ARG A 128 11.45 7.22 -13.15
C ARG A 128 10.46 7.99 -12.31
N LYS A 129 9.67 8.89 -12.92
CA LYS A 129 8.69 9.72 -12.20
C LYS A 129 7.66 8.87 -11.45
N VAL A 130 7.17 7.79 -12.06
CA VAL A 130 6.17 6.93 -11.43
C VAL A 130 6.79 6.03 -10.36
N LEU A 131 8.04 5.57 -10.55
CA LEU A 131 8.77 4.81 -9.52
C LEU A 131 9.09 5.67 -8.30
N ILE A 132 9.57 6.90 -8.49
CA ILE A 132 9.84 7.84 -7.40
C ILE A 132 8.55 8.14 -6.66
N ALA A 133 7.51 8.55 -7.39
CA ALA A 133 6.22 8.88 -6.80
C ALA A 133 5.63 7.71 -6.00
N PHE A 134 5.77 6.47 -6.48
CA PHE A 134 5.20 5.31 -5.81
C PHE A 134 6.06 4.75 -4.67
N TYR A 135 7.38 4.61 -4.86
CA TYR A 135 8.27 3.92 -3.92
C TYR A 135 9.04 4.84 -2.97
N ILE A 136 9.25 6.11 -3.36
CA ILE A 136 10.03 7.07 -2.56
C ILE A 136 9.09 8.07 -1.89
N GLU A 137 8.21 8.68 -2.67
CA GLU A 137 7.22 9.64 -2.18
C GLU A 137 5.98 8.95 -1.61
N GLU A 138 5.90 7.62 -1.76
CA GLU A 138 4.78 6.80 -1.32
C GLU A 138 3.45 7.45 -1.71
N LYS A 139 3.15 7.59 -3.00
CA LYS A 139 1.85 8.07 -3.52
C LYS A 139 1.03 6.90 -4.04
N SER A 140 -0.29 6.99 -3.96
CA SER A 140 -1.22 5.97 -4.45
C SER A 140 -1.36 6.11 -5.96
N TYR A 141 -1.85 5.07 -6.64
CA TYR A 141 -2.07 5.18 -8.08
C TYR A 141 -3.03 6.32 -8.43
N GLN A 142 -4.01 6.59 -7.57
CA GLN A 142 -4.94 7.72 -7.71
C GLN A 142 -4.27 9.07 -7.52
N GLU A 143 -3.40 9.22 -6.51
CA GLU A 143 -2.66 10.46 -6.26
C GLU A 143 -1.71 10.77 -7.42
N ILE A 144 -0.97 9.77 -7.91
CA ILE A 144 -0.06 9.91 -9.06
C ILE A 144 -0.84 10.21 -10.34
N ALA A 145 -1.99 9.56 -10.54
CA ALA A 145 -2.84 9.79 -11.70
C ALA A 145 -3.39 11.23 -11.71
N LYS A 146 -3.85 11.71 -10.56
CA LYS A 146 -4.34 13.07 -10.36
C LYS A 146 -3.24 14.11 -10.61
N GLU A 147 -2.06 13.89 -10.06
CA GLU A 147 -0.91 14.80 -10.21
C GLU A 147 -0.39 14.85 -11.66
N GLN A 148 -0.39 13.71 -12.36
CA GLN A 148 0.04 13.63 -13.75
C GLN A 148 -1.09 13.91 -14.77
N GLN A 149 -2.30 14.19 -14.31
CA GLN A 149 -3.50 14.38 -15.14
C GLN A 149 -3.73 13.25 -16.15
N VAL A 150 -3.61 12.00 -15.68
CA VAL A 150 -3.83 10.80 -16.49
C VAL A 150 -4.78 9.84 -15.76
N GLU A 151 -5.26 8.82 -16.47
CA GLU A 151 -6.05 7.76 -15.85
C GLU A 151 -5.20 6.87 -14.93
N VAL A 152 -5.82 6.33 -13.87
CA VAL A 152 -5.19 5.35 -12.95
C VAL A 152 -4.63 4.15 -13.71
N LYS A 153 -5.34 3.66 -14.74
CA LYS A 153 -4.90 2.55 -15.60
C LYS A 153 -3.60 2.86 -16.35
N THR A 154 -3.36 4.13 -16.65
CA THR A 154 -2.10 4.60 -17.25
C THR A 154 -0.96 4.50 -16.24
N ILE A 155 -1.20 4.85 -14.97
CA ILE A 155 -0.22 4.72 -13.90
C ILE A 155 0.11 3.24 -13.62
N GLU A 156 -0.90 2.36 -13.56
CA GLU A 156 -0.70 0.92 -13.40
C GLU A 156 0.19 0.33 -14.51
N THR A 157 -0.10 0.69 -15.76
CA THR A 157 0.67 0.23 -16.93
C THR A 157 2.10 0.77 -16.90
N LYS A 158 2.28 2.05 -16.55
CA LYS A 158 3.62 2.67 -16.44
C LYS A 158 4.44 2.01 -15.33
N LEU A 159 3.86 1.75 -14.16
CA LEU A 159 4.54 1.06 -13.04
C LEU A 159 4.91 -0.37 -13.39
N TYR A 160 4.02 -1.11 -14.06
CA TYR A 160 4.32 -2.45 -14.53
C TYR A 160 5.53 -2.48 -15.48
N ARG A 161 5.54 -1.59 -16.49
CA ARG A 161 6.65 -1.47 -17.45
C ARG A 161 7.94 -1.00 -16.77
N ALA A 162 7.84 -0.07 -15.81
CA ALA A 162 8.96 0.41 -15.04
C ALA A 162 9.61 -0.70 -14.21
N ARG A 163 8.82 -1.52 -13.51
CA ARG A 163 9.33 -2.68 -12.76
C ARG A 163 10.01 -3.70 -13.68
N LYS A 164 9.41 -4.00 -14.83
CA LYS A 164 9.99 -4.91 -15.82
C LYS A 164 11.34 -4.37 -16.34
N TRP A 165 11.40 -3.08 -16.65
CA TRP A 165 12.62 -2.42 -17.11
C TRP A 165 13.75 -2.51 -16.09
N VAL A 166 13.44 -2.28 -14.81
CA VAL A 166 14.38 -2.38 -13.68
C VAL A 166 14.86 -3.82 -13.52
N LYS A 167 13.94 -4.79 -13.48
CA LYS A 167 14.26 -6.21 -13.31
C LYS A 167 15.17 -6.77 -14.42
N GLU A 168 15.01 -6.28 -15.65
CA GLU A 168 15.83 -6.70 -16.79
C GLU A 168 17.26 -6.14 -16.76
N ARG A 169 17.50 -5.06 -16.01
CA ARG A 169 18.75 -4.27 -16.11
C ARG A 169 19.52 -4.15 -14.81
N TRP A 170 18.88 -4.38 -13.67
CA TRP A 170 19.50 -4.32 -12.37
C TRP A 170 19.66 -5.75 -11.84
N LYS A 171 20.86 -6.10 -11.38
CA LYS A 171 21.11 -7.40 -10.77
C LYS A 171 20.94 -7.29 -9.26
N GLU A 172 20.35 -8.31 -8.65
CA GLU A 172 20.09 -8.37 -7.19
C GLU A 172 21.39 -8.27 -6.36
N GLU A 173 22.51 -8.69 -6.95
CA GLU A 173 23.88 -8.59 -6.39
C GLU A 173 24.38 -7.14 -6.26
N GLU A 174 23.80 -6.18 -7.01
CA GLU A 174 24.21 -4.77 -6.98
C GLU A 174 23.64 -4.00 -5.78
N PHE A 175 22.81 -4.65 -4.93
CA PHE A 175 22.10 -4.02 -3.81
C PHE A 175 22.33 -4.74 -2.47
N ARG A 176 23.35 -5.61 -2.38
CA ARG A 176 23.77 -6.28 -1.14
C ARG A 176 24.84 -5.52 -0.39
#